data_AF-A0A7V4EG92-F1
#
_entry.id   AF-A0A7V4EG92-F1
#
_cell.length_a   1.000
_cell.length_b   1.000
_cell.length_c   1.000
_cell.angle_alpha   90.00
_cell.angle_beta   90.00
_cell.angle_gamma   90.00
#
_symmetry.space_group_name_H-M   'P 1'
#
loop_
_entity.id
_entity.type
_entity.pdbx_description
1 polymer ?
#
loop_
_entity_poly.entity_id
_entity_poly.type
_entity_poly.pdbx_seq_one_letter_code
_entity_poly.pdbx_strand_id
1 'polypeptide(L)'
;SHIPLGHPAVREFAPSPLRLAAWVGVLAGLGLLALGLPVHGPLVALLLLLLALGYAGGQAGALLAALVFPVLGFLGPRNGLWMWLRTLGYALAGVVFLSALGSTPATLLGLQAFKGVSLTLLVPPLLVAFSFLERHYKEALTRLFLHPLRLGEVALAALALLLLALALLRRGNDAPVVPELELKLRSLLQDVMVRPRFKEVFGHALFPLALLLPWPKWVQNSLLFLAALGVASILNTFSHFHTPLAISFFRVVNGALLGLSLGLLGVMLVRRLRAWWLG
;
A
#
# COMPACT_ATOMS: atom_id res chain seq x y z
N SER A 1 21.29 4.32 47.58
CA SER A 1 20.01 4.65 46.92
C SER A 1 19.24 3.35 46.67
N HIS A 2 18.30 3.01 47.54
CA HIS A 2 17.48 1.80 47.40
C HIS A 2 16.20 2.15 46.64
N ILE A 3 16.24 2.06 45.31
CA ILE A 3 15.00 2.05 44.52
C ILE A 3 14.40 0.65 44.70
N PRO A 4 13.22 0.50 45.32
CA PRO A 4 12.57 -0.80 45.43
C PRO A 4 12.22 -1.27 44.01
N LEU A 5 12.97 -2.26 43.52
CA LEU A 5 12.64 -2.97 42.29
C LEU A 5 11.45 -3.87 42.61
N GLY A 6 10.24 -3.41 42.27
CA GLY A 6 9.05 -4.26 42.34
C GLY A 6 9.22 -5.50 41.46
N HIS A 7 8.58 -6.61 41.83
CA HIS A 7 8.58 -7.80 40.99
C HIS A 7 7.92 -7.48 39.64
N PRO A 8 8.58 -7.74 38.50
CA PRO A 8 7.98 -7.49 37.19
C PRO A 8 6.76 -8.40 37.02
N ALA A 9 5.57 -7.85 37.20
CA ALA A 9 4.33 -8.54 36.89
C ALA A 9 4.10 -8.46 35.39
N VAL A 10 4.02 -9.62 34.73
CA VAL A 10 3.61 -9.69 33.33
C VAL A 10 2.17 -9.18 33.26
N ARG A 11 1.94 -8.04 32.61
CA ARG A 11 0.59 -7.57 32.30
C ARG A 11 0.02 -8.50 31.24
N GLU A 12 -0.74 -9.50 31.66
CA GLU A 12 -1.50 -10.34 30.76
C GLU A 12 -2.64 -9.52 30.14
N PHE A 13 -2.65 -9.41 28.82
CA PHE A 13 -3.72 -8.77 28.07
C PHE A 13 -4.68 -9.85 27.57
N ALA A 14 -5.91 -9.85 28.08
CA ALA A 14 -6.98 -10.66 27.53
C ALA A 14 -7.64 -9.90 26.35
N PRO A 15 -7.67 -10.47 25.14
CA PRO A 15 -8.31 -9.80 24.02
C PRO A 15 -9.82 -9.65 24.26
N SER A 16 -10.33 -8.42 24.09
CA SER A 16 -11.75 -8.12 24.28
C SER A 16 -12.64 -8.89 23.29
N PRO A 17 -13.79 -9.45 23.72
CA PRO A 17 -14.73 -10.14 22.84
C PRO A 17 -15.31 -9.21 21.76
N LEU A 18 -15.34 -7.90 21.99
CA LEU A 18 -15.78 -6.88 21.02
C LEU A 18 -14.95 -6.90 19.73
N ARG A 19 -13.75 -7.47 19.74
CA ARG A 19 -12.94 -7.66 18.54
C ARG A 19 -13.67 -8.46 17.47
N LEU A 20 -14.59 -9.35 17.85
CA LEU A 20 -15.35 -10.17 16.90
C LEU A 20 -16.30 -9.31 16.05
N ALA A 21 -16.73 -8.14 16.54
CA ALA A 21 -17.51 -7.19 15.75
C ALA A 21 -16.75 -6.70 14.51
N ALA A 22 -15.41 -6.73 14.52
CA ALA A 22 -14.60 -6.38 13.36
C ALA A 22 -14.84 -7.32 12.16
N TRP A 23 -15.33 -8.54 12.38
CA TRP A 23 -15.72 -9.43 11.28
C TRP A 23 -16.82 -8.85 10.41
N VAL A 24 -17.76 -8.08 10.98
CA VAL A 24 -18.80 -7.41 10.21
C VAL A 24 -18.17 -6.48 9.18
N GLY A 25 -17.18 -5.69 9.59
CA GLY A 25 -16.43 -4.80 8.70
C GLY A 25 -15.63 -5.56 7.64
N VAL A 26 -14.95 -6.64 8.03
CA VAL A 26 -14.18 -7.48 7.09
C VAL A 26 -15.07 -8.13 6.04
N LEU A 27 -16.21 -8.70 6.45
CA LEU A 27 -17.16 -9.32 5.55
C LEU A 27 -17.85 -8.29 4.65
N ALA A 28 -18.18 -7.10 5.17
CA ALA A 28 -18.67 -6.00 4.36
C ALA A 28 -17.64 -5.56 3.30
N GLY A 29 -16.37 -5.44 3.69
CA GLY A 29 -15.27 -5.16 2.76
C GLY A 29 -15.12 -6.24 1.69
N LEU A 30 -15.23 -7.52 2.07
CA LEU A 30 -15.20 -8.64 1.14
C LEU A 30 -16.39 -8.61 0.17
N GLY A 31 -17.59 -8.24 0.65
CA GLY A 31 -18.77 -8.01 -0.17
C GLY A 31 -18.59 -6.85 -1.17
N LEU A 32 -18.00 -5.74 -0.72
CA LEU A 32 -17.66 -4.62 -1.61
C LEU A 32 -16.66 -5.03 -2.70
N LEU A 33 -15.67 -5.87 -2.36
CA LEU A 33 -14.74 -6.43 -3.35
C LEU A 33 -15.48 -7.32 -4.35
N ALA A 34 -16.38 -8.18 -3.87
CA ALA A 34 -17.18 -9.08 -4.70
C ALA A 34 -18.04 -8.32 -5.72
N LEU A 35 -18.60 -7.18 -5.32
CA LEU A 35 -19.43 -6.33 -6.17
C LEU A 35 -18.60 -5.40 -7.08
N GLY A 36 -17.43 -4.96 -6.62
CA GLY A 36 -16.60 -3.98 -7.32
C GLY A 36 -15.69 -4.57 -8.40
N LEU A 37 -15.40 -5.87 -8.38
CA LEU A 37 -14.58 -6.51 -9.40
C LEU A 37 -15.37 -6.76 -10.71
N PRO A 38 -14.82 -6.40 -11.88
CA PRO A 38 -15.54 -6.48 -13.16
C PRO A 38 -15.78 -7.92 -13.65
N VAL A 39 -14.90 -8.84 -13.23
CA VAL A 39 -14.84 -10.23 -13.68
C VAL A 39 -14.82 -11.15 -12.46
N HIS A 40 -15.79 -12.07 -12.39
CA HIS A 40 -15.88 -13.13 -11.36
C HIS A 40 -15.72 -12.66 -9.90
N GLY A 41 -16.16 -11.44 -9.57
CA GLY A 41 -15.97 -10.84 -8.24
C GLY A 41 -16.38 -11.73 -7.05
N PRO A 42 -17.60 -12.32 -7.03
CA PRO A 42 -18.02 -13.22 -5.95
C PRO A 42 -17.15 -14.46 -5.80
N LEU A 43 -16.65 -15.01 -6.91
CA LEU A 43 -15.76 -16.18 -6.90
C LEU A 43 -14.38 -15.79 -6.35
N VAL A 44 -13.83 -14.65 -6.75
CA VAL A 44 -12.56 -14.13 -6.20
C VAL A 44 -12.69 -13.89 -4.69
N ALA A 45 -13.80 -13.29 -4.25
CA ALA A 45 -14.07 -13.07 -2.83
C ALA A 45 -14.17 -14.40 -2.05
N LEU A 46 -14.86 -15.41 -2.60
CA LEU A 46 -14.94 -16.75 -2.01
C LEU A 46 -13.57 -17.41 -1.93
N LEU A 47 -12.76 -17.35 -2.99
CA LEU A 47 -11.40 -17.90 -2.99
C LEU A 47 -10.50 -17.21 -1.96
N LEU A 48 -10.60 -15.89 -1.81
CA LEU A 48 -9.87 -15.16 -0.77
C LEU A 48 -10.29 -15.57 0.65
N LEU A 49 -11.59 -15.77 0.87
CA LEU A 49 -12.12 -16.28 2.15
C LEU A 49 -11.56 -17.67 2.46
N LEU A 50 -11.62 -18.59 1.49
CA LEU A 50 -11.08 -19.95 1.64
C LEU A 50 -9.56 -19.94 1.85
N LEU A 51 -8.83 -19.13 1.09
CA LEU A 51 -7.39 -18.93 1.27
C LEU A 51 -7.09 -18.44 2.68
N ALA A 52 -7.81 -17.43 3.17
CA ALA A 52 -7.57 -16.86 4.48
C ALA A 52 -7.87 -17.85 5.61
N LEU A 53 -8.98 -18.58 5.51
CA LEU A 53 -9.36 -19.62 6.48
C LEU A 53 -8.35 -20.78 6.48
N GLY A 54 -7.95 -21.27 5.30
CA GLY A 54 -7.02 -22.39 5.17
C GLY A 54 -5.59 -22.04 5.55
N TYR A 55 -5.09 -20.87 5.15
CA TYR A 55 -3.70 -20.47 5.38
C TYR A 55 -3.46 -19.86 6.78
N ALA A 56 -4.34 -18.96 7.21
CA ALA A 56 -4.15 -18.19 8.44
C ALA A 56 -4.98 -18.69 9.62
N GLY A 57 -5.94 -19.59 9.42
CA GLY A 57 -6.76 -20.18 10.48
C GLY A 57 -7.41 -19.11 11.36
N GLY A 58 -7.07 -19.10 12.65
CA GLY A 58 -7.56 -18.10 13.62
C GLY A 58 -7.22 -16.64 13.30
N GLN A 59 -6.29 -16.37 12.37
CA GLN A 59 -5.93 -15.03 11.90
C GLN A 59 -6.56 -14.67 10.54
N ALA A 60 -7.50 -15.49 10.04
CA ALA A 60 -8.11 -15.29 8.72
C ALA A 60 -8.74 -13.90 8.54
N GLY A 61 -9.44 -13.38 9.55
CA GLY A 61 -10.09 -12.08 9.46
C GLY A 61 -9.08 -10.92 9.37
N ALA A 62 -7.97 -11.02 10.10
CA ALA A 62 -6.86 -10.08 10.00
C ALA A 62 -6.20 -10.13 8.61
N LEU A 63 -6.02 -11.32 8.06
CA LEU A 63 -5.51 -11.49 6.70
C LEU A 63 -6.47 -10.89 5.66
N LEU A 64 -7.75 -11.21 5.73
CA LEU A 64 -8.75 -10.63 4.81
C LEU A 64 -8.77 -9.10 4.87
N ALA A 65 -8.71 -8.52 6.07
CA ALA A 65 -8.61 -7.06 6.23
C ALA A 65 -7.39 -6.51 5.47
N ALA A 66 -6.23 -7.15 5.63
CA ALA A 66 -4.99 -6.73 4.97
C ALA A 66 -5.00 -6.93 3.44
N LEU A 67 -5.69 -7.95 2.92
CA LEU A 67 -5.73 -8.23 1.49
C LEU A 67 -6.78 -7.39 0.74
N VAL A 68 -7.94 -7.14 1.36
CA VAL A 68 -9.12 -6.57 0.70
C VAL A 68 -9.12 -5.04 0.73
N PHE A 69 -8.91 -4.44 1.90
CA PHE A 69 -9.11 -3.00 2.09
C PHE A 69 -8.20 -2.10 1.25
N PRO A 70 -6.91 -2.43 1.02
CA PRO A 70 -6.07 -1.65 0.10
C PRO A 70 -6.63 -1.58 -1.33
N VAL A 71 -7.40 -2.59 -1.75
CA VAL A 71 -7.92 -2.73 -3.11
C VAL A 71 -9.21 -1.92 -3.30
N LEU A 72 -10.05 -1.81 -2.27
CA LEU A 72 -11.40 -1.22 -2.37
C LEU A 72 -11.40 0.19 -2.94
N GLY A 73 -10.41 1.01 -2.58
CA GLY A 73 -10.34 2.37 -3.11
C GLY A 73 -10.06 2.44 -4.62
N PHE A 74 -9.53 1.38 -5.23
CA PHE A 74 -9.27 1.29 -6.66
C PHE A 74 -10.49 0.86 -7.49
N LEU A 75 -11.53 0.31 -6.86
CA LEU A 75 -12.72 -0.24 -7.55
C LEU A 75 -13.73 0.83 -7.98
N GLY A 76 -13.66 2.04 -7.40
CA GLY A 76 -14.56 3.15 -7.76
C GLY A 76 -14.02 4.04 -8.89
N PRO A 77 -14.70 5.18 -9.18
CA PRO A 77 -14.29 6.10 -10.24
C PRO A 77 -12.87 6.67 -10.04
N ARG A 78 -12.19 6.96 -11.17
CA ARG A 78 -10.85 7.58 -11.24
C ARG A 78 -10.92 9.10 -11.18
N ASN A 79 -11.46 9.64 -10.09
CA ASN A 79 -11.74 11.07 -9.88
C ASN A 79 -10.54 11.86 -9.30
N GLY A 80 -9.33 11.59 -9.77
CA GLY A 80 -8.13 12.31 -9.33
C GLY A 80 -7.78 12.04 -7.86
N LEU A 81 -7.54 13.11 -7.10
CA LEU A 81 -7.13 13.01 -5.69
C LEU A 81 -8.20 12.39 -4.78
N TRP A 82 -9.48 12.41 -5.17
CA TRP A 82 -10.53 11.73 -4.43
C TRP A 82 -10.34 10.21 -4.41
N MET A 83 -9.80 9.63 -5.49
CA MET A 83 -9.44 8.21 -5.53
C MET A 83 -8.33 7.93 -4.51
N TRP A 84 -7.29 8.78 -4.44
CA TRP A 84 -6.23 8.67 -3.44
C TRP A 84 -6.79 8.72 -2.01
N LEU A 85 -7.63 9.72 -1.70
CA LEU A 85 -8.20 9.88 -0.37
C LEU A 85 -9.06 8.68 0.02
N ARG A 86 -9.89 8.19 -0.92
CA ARG A 86 -10.70 6.98 -0.74
C ARG A 86 -9.82 5.75 -0.48
N THR A 87 -8.74 5.56 -1.24
CA THR A 87 -7.80 4.44 -1.03
C THR A 87 -7.13 4.49 0.33
N LEU A 88 -6.71 5.69 0.78
CA LEU A 88 -6.12 5.88 2.09
C LEU A 88 -7.16 5.60 3.20
N GLY A 89 -8.38 6.10 3.06
CA GLY A 89 -9.47 5.87 4.00
C GLY A 89 -9.81 4.39 4.17
N TYR A 90 -9.95 3.65 3.07
CA TYR A 90 -10.14 2.20 3.14
C TYR A 90 -8.93 1.49 3.75
N ALA A 91 -7.70 1.84 3.39
CA ALA A 91 -6.51 1.24 3.98
C ALA A 91 -6.47 1.43 5.50
N LEU A 92 -6.77 2.64 6.00
CA LEU A 92 -6.82 2.95 7.43
C LEU A 92 -7.97 2.20 8.14
N ALA A 93 -9.14 2.07 7.51
CA ALA A 93 -10.21 1.22 8.03
C ALA A 93 -9.77 -0.25 8.12
N GLY A 94 -9.06 -0.73 7.11
CA GLY A 94 -8.45 -2.06 7.09
C GLY A 94 -7.45 -2.26 8.23
N VAL A 95 -6.65 -1.23 8.57
CA VAL A 95 -5.72 -1.25 9.70
C VAL A 95 -6.46 -1.45 11.03
N VAL A 96 -7.61 -0.81 11.21
CA VAL A 96 -8.44 -0.99 12.43
C VAL A 96 -8.89 -2.45 12.54
N PHE A 97 -9.42 -3.04 11.47
CA PHE A 97 -9.88 -4.43 11.48
C PHE A 97 -8.72 -5.44 11.60
N LEU A 98 -7.61 -5.19 10.91
CA LEU A 98 -6.36 -5.95 11.03
C LEU A 98 -5.87 -5.96 12.47
N SER A 99 -5.84 -4.80 13.11
CA SER A 99 -5.38 -4.64 14.49
C SER A 99 -6.33 -5.32 15.48
N ALA A 100 -7.65 -5.16 15.30
CA ALA A 100 -8.65 -5.77 16.17
C ALA A 100 -8.60 -7.30 16.14
N LEU A 101 -8.49 -7.90 14.95
CA LEU A 101 -8.53 -9.36 14.78
C LEU A 101 -7.16 -10.03 14.93
N GLY A 102 -6.07 -9.30 14.66
CA GLY A 102 -4.70 -9.83 14.65
C GLY A 102 -3.89 -9.57 15.92
N SER A 103 -4.33 -8.66 16.80
CA SER A 103 -3.66 -8.40 18.08
C SER A 103 -3.95 -9.52 19.07
N THR A 104 -2.96 -10.38 19.27
CA THR A 104 -2.96 -11.44 20.28
C THR A 104 -1.73 -11.22 21.17
N PRO A 105 -1.72 -11.72 22.43
CA PRO A 105 -0.55 -11.58 23.29
C PRO A 105 0.74 -12.07 22.62
N ALA A 106 0.68 -13.21 21.92
CA ALA A 106 1.82 -13.77 21.21
C ALA A 106 2.30 -12.89 20.03
N THR A 107 1.39 -12.24 19.29
CA THR A 107 1.75 -11.37 18.16
C THR A 107 2.24 -9.99 18.62
N LEU A 108 1.67 -9.45 19.69
CA LEU A 108 2.10 -8.18 20.30
C LEU A 108 3.48 -8.28 20.95
N LEU A 109 3.76 -9.39 21.63
CA LEU A 109 5.07 -9.66 22.24
C LEU A 109 6.13 -10.11 21.22
N GLY A 110 5.75 -10.28 19.95
CA GLY A 110 6.67 -10.73 18.90
C GLY A 110 7.05 -12.21 18.97
N LEU A 111 6.42 -12.99 19.86
CA LEU A 111 6.64 -14.43 20.02
C LEU A 111 6.15 -15.24 18.81
N GLN A 112 5.11 -14.75 18.14
CA GLN A 112 4.62 -15.31 16.89
C GLN A 112 4.44 -14.20 15.86
N ALA A 113 5.10 -14.34 14.71
CA ALA A 113 4.89 -13.44 13.59
C ALA A 113 3.51 -13.68 12.95
N PHE A 114 2.93 -12.62 12.39
CA PHE A 114 1.73 -12.73 11.58
C PHE A 114 2.01 -13.61 10.34
N LYS A 115 1.24 -14.68 10.13
CA LYS A 115 1.53 -15.64 9.05
C LYS A 115 1.39 -15.01 7.66
N GLY A 116 0.53 -13.99 7.52
CA GLY A 116 0.18 -13.41 6.24
C GLY A 116 1.02 -12.23 5.75
N VAL A 117 2.11 -11.84 6.45
CA VAL A 117 2.87 -10.61 6.15
C VAL A 117 3.28 -10.55 4.68
N SER A 118 3.86 -11.62 4.12
CA SER A 118 4.31 -11.65 2.73
C SER A 118 3.16 -11.51 1.72
N LEU A 119 1.99 -12.08 2.04
CA LEU A 119 0.81 -12.00 1.18
C LEU A 119 0.27 -10.57 1.11
N THR A 120 0.43 -9.78 2.18
CA THR A 120 -0.06 -8.39 2.22
C THR A 120 0.59 -7.50 1.17
N LEU A 121 1.82 -7.79 0.73
CA LEU A 121 2.50 -7.02 -0.31
C LEU A 121 2.31 -7.58 -1.72
N LEU A 122 1.85 -8.83 -1.85
CA LEU A 122 1.72 -9.52 -3.13
C LEU A 122 0.28 -9.47 -3.66
N VAL A 123 -0.69 -9.86 -2.84
CA VAL A 123 -2.07 -10.08 -3.28
C VAL A 123 -2.79 -8.78 -3.63
N PRO A 124 -2.73 -7.69 -2.83
CA PRO A 124 -3.49 -6.49 -3.15
C PRO A 124 -3.10 -5.84 -4.49
N PRO A 125 -1.81 -5.66 -4.83
CA PRO A 125 -1.42 -5.17 -6.16
C PRO A 125 -1.94 -6.06 -7.30
N LEU A 126 -1.90 -7.39 -7.12
CA LEU A 126 -2.44 -8.32 -8.12
C LEU A 126 -3.96 -8.18 -8.27
N LEU A 127 -4.70 -7.98 -7.17
CA LEU A 127 -6.13 -7.71 -7.22
C LEU A 127 -6.45 -6.36 -7.87
N VAL A 128 -5.60 -5.34 -7.70
CA VAL A 128 -5.72 -4.06 -8.41
C VAL A 128 -5.42 -4.23 -9.91
N ALA A 129 -4.39 -4.99 -10.28
CA ALA A 129 -4.16 -5.31 -11.69
C ALA A 129 -5.34 -6.06 -12.30
N PHE A 130 -5.91 -7.01 -11.56
CA PHE A 130 -7.09 -7.77 -11.96
C PHE A 130 -8.34 -6.89 -12.09
N SER A 131 -8.50 -5.87 -11.24
CA SER A 131 -9.65 -4.95 -11.32
C SER A 131 -9.63 -4.06 -12.57
N PHE A 132 -8.47 -3.91 -13.22
CA PHE A 132 -8.34 -3.19 -14.49
C PHE A 132 -8.63 -4.05 -15.72
N LEU A 133 -8.85 -5.35 -15.53
CA LEU A 133 -9.10 -6.27 -16.63
C LEU A 133 -10.51 -6.04 -17.20
N GLU A 134 -10.58 -5.74 -18.49
CA GLU A 134 -11.86 -5.57 -19.19
C GLU A 134 -12.58 -6.92 -19.32
N ARG A 135 -13.93 -6.91 -19.39
CA ARG A 135 -14.73 -8.15 -19.55
C ARG A 135 -14.33 -8.98 -20.78
N HIS A 136 -13.86 -8.33 -21.84
CA HIS A 136 -13.27 -8.95 -23.04
C HIS A 136 -11.74 -8.98 -22.95
N TYR A 137 -11.22 -9.49 -21.84
CA TYR A 137 -9.79 -9.45 -21.50
C TYR A 137 -8.86 -10.03 -22.57
N LYS A 138 -9.33 -11.03 -23.33
CA LYS A 138 -8.56 -11.63 -24.43
C LYS A 138 -8.21 -10.60 -25.51
N GLU A 139 -9.18 -9.82 -25.95
CA GLU A 139 -8.97 -8.79 -26.98
C GLU A 139 -8.10 -7.64 -26.48
N ALA A 140 -8.28 -7.23 -25.22
CA ALA A 140 -7.45 -6.22 -24.59
C ALA A 140 -5.98 -6.66 -24.46
N LEU A 141 -5.73 -7.92 -24.09
CA LEU A 141 -4.39 -8.51 -24.02
C LEU A 141 -3.76 -8.61 -25.40
N THR A 142 -4.50 -9.04 -26.42
CA THR A 142 -4.01 -9.08 -27.80
C THR A 142 -3.65 -7.69 -28.33
N ARG A 143 -4.47 -6.67 -28.05
CA ARG A 143 -4.17 -5.28 -28.41
C ARG A 143 -2.94 -4.74 -27.68
N LEU A 144 -2.75 -5.10 -26.41
CA LEU A 144 -1.56 -4.70 -25.64
C LEU A 144 -0.30 -5.36 -26.21
N PHE A 145 -0.38 -6.65 -26.54
CA PHE A 145 0.74 -7.40 -27.12
C PHE A 145 1.14 -6.89 -28.51
N LEU A 146 0.16 -6.48 -29.32
CA LEU A 146 0.37 -5.96 -30.66
C LEU A 146 0.61 -4.43 -30.70
N HIS A 147 0.68 -3.75 -29.56
CA HIS A 147 0.81 -2.30 -29.54
C HIS A 147 2.20 -1.86 -30.03
N PRO A 148 2.31 -1.01 -31.07
CA PRO A 148 3.59 -0.51 -31.54
C PRO A 148 4.20 0.40 -30.47
N LEU A 149 5.33 -0.02 -29.88
CA LEU A 149 6.05 0.76 -28.88
C LEU A 149 6.74 1.96 -29.55
N ARG A 150 6.35 3.18 -29.18
CA ARG A 150 7.05 4.38 -29.65
C ARG A 150 8.32 4.60 -28.82
N LEU A 151 9.42 5.00 -29.46
CA LEU A 151 10.70 5.29 -28.79
C LEU A 151 10.56 6.28 -27.61
N GLY A 152 9.66 7.26 -27.72
CA GLY A 152 9.36 8.19 -26.62
C GLY A 152 8.68 7.55 -25.41
N GLU A 153 7.81 6.55 -25.62
CA GLU A 153 7.17 5.79 -24.53
C GLU A 153 8.18 4.86 -23.85
N VAL A 154 9.09 4.26 -24.63
CA VAL A 154 10.19 3.44 -24.12
C VAL A 154 11.17 4.29 -23.32
N ALA A 155 11.55 5.47 -23.80
CA ALA A 155 12.43 6.39 -23.09
C ALA A 155 11.80 6.87 -21.77
N LEU A 156 10.50 7.16 -21.77
CA LEU A 156 9.78 7.57 -20.56
C LEU A 156 9.63 6.41 -19.56
N ALA A 157 9.31 5.20 -20.05
CA ALA A 157 9.24 4.00 -19.23
C ALA A 157 10.61 3.65 -18.66
N ALA A 158 11.69 3.78 -19.44
CA ALA A 158 13.07 3.58 -19.00
C ALA A 158 13.50 4.62 -17.98
N LEU A 159 13.14 5.90 -18.16
CA LEU A 159 13.39 6.93 -17.16
C LEU A 159 12.61 6.68 -15.87
N ALA A 160 11.33 6.27 -15.97
CA ALA A 160 10.53 5.89 -14.81
C ALA A 160 11.11 4.65 -14.11
N LEU A 161 11.55 3.64 -14.87
CA LEU A 161 12.26 2.46 -14.36
C LEU A 161 13.61 2.82 -13.76
N LEU A 162 14.33 3.81 -14.30
CA LEU A 162 15.60 4.30 -13.76
C LEU A 162 15.37 5.04 -12.45
N LEU A 163 14.38 5.93 -12.38
CA LEU A 163 14.00 6.62 -11.14
C LEU A 163 13.49 5.62 -10.09
N LEU A 164 12.73 4.61 -10.52
CA LEU A 164 12.27 3.51 -9.68
C LEU A 164 13.44 2.62 -9.24
N ALA A 165 14.37 2.30 -10.13
CA ALA A 165 15.57 1.52 -9.82
C ALA A 165 16.48 2.28 -8.87
N LEU A 166 16.67 3.59 -9.05
CA LEU A 166 17.37 4.44 -8.08
C LEU A 166 16.64 4.46 -6.74
N ALA A 167 15.30 4.52 -6.73
CA ALA A 167 14.48 4.41 -5.51
C ALA A 167 14.54 3.03 -4.83
N LEU A 168 14.74 1.95 -5.60
CA LEU A 168 14.76 0.57 -5.11
C LEU A 168 16.18 0.07 -4.80
N LEU A 169 17.22 0.51 -5.51
CA LEU A 169 18.64 0.29 -5.18
C LEU A 169 19.03 1.07 -3.91
N ARG A 170 18.23 2.09 -3.52
CA ARG A 170 18.20 2.71 -2.18
C ARG A 170 17.63 1.80 -1.07
N ARG A 171 17.22 0.55 -1.36
CA ARG A 171 16.62 -0.42 -0.41
C ARG A 171 17.69 -1.37 0.16
N GLY A 172 18.72 -0.83 0.77
CA GLY A 172 19.69 -1.60 1.53
C GLY A 172 20.31 -0.68 2.56
N ASN A 173 20.50 -1.17 3.78
CA ASN A 173 21.19 -0.42 4.82
C ASN A 173 22.68 -0.18 4.49
N ASP A 174 23.16 -0.64 3.32
CA ASP A 174 24.53 -0.52 2.84
C ASP A 174 24.55 -0.16 1.34
N ALA A 175 24.28 1.12 1.03
CA ALA A 175 24.70 1.67 -0.26
C ALA A 175 26.08 2.33 -0.03
N PRO A 176 27.17 1.85 -0.63
CA PRO A 176 28.54 2.28 -0.31
C PRO A 176 28.88 3.73 -0.66
N VAL A 177 27.98 4.47 -1.31
CA VAL A 177 28.19 5.87 -1.70
C VAL A 177 26.92 6.67 -1.43
N VAL A 178 26.87 7.41 -0.32
CA VAL A 178 25.77 8.32 0.02
C VAL A 178 26.23 9.76 -0.19
N PRO A 179 25.51 10.60 -0.96
CA PRO A 179 25.78 12.04 -1.02
C PRO A 179 25.55 12.71 0.35
N GLU A 180 26.45 13.58 0.79
CA GLU A 180 26.37 14.24 2.12
C GLU A 180 25.08 15.03 2.35
N LEU A 181 24.47 15.56 1.29
CA LEU A 181 23.18 16.25 1.32
C LEU A 181 22.03 15.32 1.71
N GLU A 182 22.08 14.04 1.32
CA GLU A 182 21.08 13.04 1.69
C GLU A 182 21.23 12.63 3.16
N LEU A 183 22.47 12.50 3.67
CA LEU A 183 22.72 12.25 5.09
C LEU A 183 22.23 13.40 5.97
N LYS A 184 22.42 14.65 5.54
CA LYS A 184 21.89 15.84 6.23
C LYS A 184 20.38 15.93 6.17
N LEU A 185 19.75 15.61 5.04
CA LEU A 185 18.28 15.55 4.95
C LEU A 185 17.73 14.39 5.79
N ARG A 186 18.44 13.26 5.85
CA ARG A 186 18.11 12.09 6.68
C ARG A 186 18.20 12.41 8.18
N SER A 187 19.25 13.11 8.62
CA SER A 187 19.39 13.52 10.02
C SER A 187 18.36 14.61 10.38
N LEU A 188 18.15 15.60 9.52
CA LEU A 188 17.12 16.64 9.72
C LEU A 188 15.70 16.04 9.79
N LEU A 189 15.40 15.04 8.96
CA LEU A 189 14.11 14.35 9.03
C LEU A 189 13.99 13.39 10.21
N GLN A 190 15.10 12.80 10.68
CA GLN A 190 15.13 12.00 11.92
C GLN A 190 14.92 12.86 13.18
N ASP A 191 15.46 14.07 13.20
CA ASP A 191 15.36 15.00 14.33
C ASP A 191 14.00 15.72 14.39
N VAL A 192 13.29 15.83 13.26
CA VAL A 192 12.01 16.56 13.16
C VAL A 192 10.79 15.61 13.10
N MET A 193 10.90 14.38 12.56
CA MET A 193 9.77 13.47 12.34
C MET A 193 10.10 11.98 12.52
N VAL A 194 9.12 11.19 12.99
CA VAL A 194 9.21 9.72 13.00
C VAL A 194 9.39 9.20 11.56
N ARG A 195 10.57 8.63 11.27
CA ARG A 195 11.04 8.11 9.97
C ARG A 195 9.92 7.62 9.02
N PRO A 196 9.62 8.35 7.92
CA PRO A 196 8.68 7.88 6.91
C PRO A 196 9.24 6.65 6.16
N ARG A 197 8.37 5.68 5.84
CA ARG A 197 8.75 4.56 4.97
C ARG A 197 8.80 5.07 3.54
N PHE A 198 10.01 5.17 2.97
CA PHE A 198 10.22 5.61 1.57
C PHE A 198 9.27 4.92 0.57
N LYS A 199 8.97 3.63 0.78
CA LYS A 199 8.04 2.86 -0.07
C LYS A 199 6.61 3.40 -0.09
N GLU A 200 6.12 3.96 1.02
CA GLU A 200 4.80 4.59 1.11
C GLU A 200 4.80 5.95 0.40
N VAL A 201 5.86 6.76 0.60
CA VAL A 201 6.06 8.04 -0.09
C VAL A 201 5.99 7.87 -1.61
N PHE A 202 6.70 6.86 -2.15
CA PHE A 202 6.67 6.57 -3.58
C PHE A 202 5.27 6.16 -4.06
N GLY A 203 4.60 5.24 -3.37
CA GLY A 203 3.26 4.81 -3.79
C GLY A 203 2.23 5.94 -3.78
N HIS A 204 2.27 6.82 -2.79
CA HIS A 204 1.37 7.98 -2.73
C HIS A 204 1.71 9.06 -3.77
N ALA A 205 2.99 9.25 -4.11
CA ALA A 205 3.42 10.17 -5.18
C ALA A 205 2.94 9.75 -6.58
N LEU A 206 2.74 8.44 -6.79
CA LEU A 206 2.25 7.92 -8.07
C LEU A 206 0.78 8.23 -8.33
N PHE A 207 -0.05 8.49 -7.32
CA PHE A 207 -1.47 8.80 -7.51
C PHE A 207 -1.69 10.10 -8.32
N PRO A 208 -1.14 11.26 -7.92
CA PRO A 208 -1.25 12.48 -8.72
C PRO A 208 -0.67 12.32 -10.12
N LEU A 209 0.50 11.65 -10.23
CA LEU A 209 1.14 11.41 -11.52
C LEU A 209 0.24 10.58 -12.44
N ALA A 210 -0.35 9.49 -11.94
CA ALA A 210 -1.21 8.61 -12.72
C ALA A 210 -2.53 9.27 -13.14
N LEU A 211 -3.10 10.14 -12.29
CA LEU A 211 -4.47 10.61 -12.43
C LEU A 211 -4.60 12.05 -12.95
N LEU A 212 -3.59 12.91 -12.80
CA LEU A 212 -3.64 14.33 -13.19
C LEU A 212 -2.90 14.63 -14.50
N LEU A 213 -2.29 13.63 -15.13
CA LEU A 213 -1.60 13.74 -16.41
C LEU A 213 -2.33 12.87 -17.46
N PRO A 214 -2.35 13.31 -18.74
CA PRO A 214 -3.10 12.64 -19.80
C PRO A 214 -2.31 11.44 -20.36
N TRP A 215 -2.10 10.43 -19.53
CA TRP A 215 -1.42 9.19 -19.92
C TRP A 215 -2.33 8.28 -20.76
N PRO A 216 -1.76 7.44 -21.65
CA PRO A 216 -2.51 6.32 -22.20
C PRO A 216 -2.90 5.36 -21.07
N LYS A 217 -4.03 4.65 -21.24
CA LYS A 217 -4.61 3.79 -20.20
C LYS A 217 -3.63 2.76 -19.63
N TRP A 218 -2.75 2.20 -20.48
CA TRP A 218 -1.78 1.20 -20.03
C TRP A 218 -0.73 1.78 -19.07
N VAL A 219 -0.20 2.98 -19.34
CA VAL A 219 0.72 3.68 -18.41
C VAL A 219 -0.01 4.02 -17.12
N GLN A 220 -1.22 4.55 -17.22
CA GLN A 220 -2.02 4.88 -16.04
C GLN A 220 -2.27 3.64 -15.16
N ASN A 221 -2.62 2.50 -15.76
CA ASN A 221 -2.83 1.24 -15.05
C ASN A 221 -1.55 0.74 -14.38
N SER A 222 -0.40 0.82 -15.06
CA SER A 222 0.91 0.45 -14.49
C SER A 222 1.29 1.33 -13.30
N LEU A 223 1.08 2.65 -13.39
CA LEU A 223 1.33 3.57 -12.28
C LEU A 223 0.41 3.29 -11.09
N LEU A 224 -0.87 2.99 -11.33
CA LEU A 224 -1.83 2.64 -10.28
C LEU A 224 -1.53 1.28 -9.63
N PHE A 225 -1.03 0.31 -10.40
CA PHE A 225 -0.52 -0.96 -9.87
C PHE A 225 0.65 -0.73 -8.91
N LEU A 226 1.62 0.10 -9.31
CA LEU A 226 2.74 0.47 -8.44
C LEU A 226 2.28 1.29 -7.23
N ALA A 227 1.27 2.15 -7.38
CA ALA A 227 0.67 2.88 -6.26
C ALA A 227 0.00 1.92 -5.26
N ALA A 228 -0.62 0.84 -5.73
CA ALA A 228 -1.21 -0.20 -4.89
C ALA A 228 -0.18 -0.91 -4.00
N LEU A 229 1.07 -1.07 -4.44
CA LEU A 229 2.16 -1.56 -3.57
C LEU A 229 2.40 -0.64 -2.37
N GLY A 230 2.33 0.68 -2.56
CA GLY A 230 2.45 1.64 -1.47
C GLY A 230 1.29 1.54 -0.49
N VAL A 231 0.06 1.46 -0.98
CA VAL A 231 -1.14 1.31 -0.14
C VAL A 231 -1.12 -0.03 0.60
N ALA A 232 -0.75 -1.12 -0.06
CA ALA A 232 -0.57 -2.44 0.53
C ALA A 232 0.50 -2.42 1.64
N SER A 233 1.55 -1.62 1.47
CA SER A 233 2.61 -1.50 2.47
C SER A 233 2.15 -0.86 3.78
N ILE A 234 1.05 -0.08 3.78
CA ILE A 234 0.42 0.43 5.01
C ILE A 234 -0.02 -0.76 5.88
N LEU A 235 -0.80 -1.69 5.33
CA LEU A 235 -1.31 -2.86 6.06
C LEU A 235 -0.14 -3.77 6.47
N ASN A 236 0.87 -3.90 5.62
CA ASN A 236 2.12 -4.58 5.99
C ASN A 236 2.81 -3.90 7.18
N THR A 237 2.87 -2.56 7.24
CA THR A 237 3.40 -1.80 8.39
C THR A 237 2.68 -2.16 9.69
N PHE A 238 1.35 -2.27 9.67
CA PHE A 238 0.55 -2.59 10.85
C PHE A 238 0.47 -4.08 11.18
N SER A 239 0.87 -4.97 10.26
CA SER A 239 0.99 -6.41 10.53
C SER A 239 2.15 -6.77 11.47
N HIS A 240 3.09 -5.84 11.68
CA HIS A 240 4.13 -5.93 12.69
C HIS A 240 3.60 -5.43 14.05
N PHE A 241 2.72 -6.22 14.67
CA PHE A 241 1.98 -5.85 15.87
C PHE A 241 2.85 -5.44 17.08
N HIS A 242 4.11 -5.84 17.12
CA HIS A 242 5.07 -5.44 18.16
C HIS A 242 5.49 -3.96 18.06
N THR A 243 5.26 -3.30 16.93
CA THR A 243 5.52 -1.86 16.79
C THR A 243 4.33 -1.07 17.34
N PRO A 244 4.53 -0.07 18.23
CA PRO A 244 3.43 0.73 18.75
C PRO A 244 2.59 1.38 17.64
N LEU A 245 1.26 1.24 17.74
CA LEU A 245 0.31 1.69 16.72
C LEU A 245 0.46 3.19 16.41
N ALA A 246 0.65 4.03 17.43
CA ALA A 246 0.83 5.47 17.25
C ALA A 246 2.05 5.79 16.37
N ILE A 247 3.16 5.09 16.58
CA ILE A 247 4.39 5.27 15.79
C ILE A 247 4.13 4.89 14.33
N SER A 248 3.53 3.72 14.09
CA SER A 248 3.16 3.27 12.74
C SER A 248 2.18 4.23 12.05
N PHE A 249 1.22 4.77 12.80
CA PHE A 249 0.26 5.76 12.29
C PHE A 249 0.94 7.05 11.83
N PHE A 250 1.80 7.64 12.66
CA PHE A 250 2.56 8.83 12.26
C PHE A 250 3.41 8.57 11.02
N ARG A 251 4.06 7.40 10.92
CA ARG A 251 4.85 7.03 9.72
C ARG A 251 4.01 7.03 8.45
N VAL A 252 2.80 6.47 8.51
CA VAL A 252 1.88 6.37 7.36
C VAL A 252 1.33 7.74 6.98
N VAL A 253 0.89 8.55 7.95
CA VAL A 253 0.40 9.91 7.69
C VAL A 253 1.51 10.76 7.06
N ASN A 254 2.72 10.71 7.61
CA ASN A 254 3.87 11.42 7.09
C ASN A 254 4.25 10.95 5.68
N GLY A 255 4.25 9.63 5.45
CA GLY A 255 4.49 9.03 4.15
C GLY A 255 3.46 9.46 3.11
N ALA A 256 2.18 9.51 3.49
CA ALA A 256 1.08 9.93 2.63
C ALA A 256 1.15 11.42 2.26
N LEU A 257 1.40 12.31 3.23
CA LEU A 257 1.50 13.76 3.01
C LEU A 257 2.73 14.13 2.17
N LEU A 258 3.89 13.57 2.49
CA LEU A 258 5.11 13.79 1.71
C LEU A 258 4.99 13.21 0.31
N GLY A 259 4.45 12.00 0.18
CA GLY A 259 4.22 11.37 -1.12
C GLY A 259 3.27 12.18 -1.99
N LEU A 260 2.12 12.60 -1.45
CA LEU A 260 1.17 13.44 -2.17
C LEU A 260 1.80 14.76 -2.65
N SER A 261 2.53 15.44 -1.76
CA SER A 261 3.23 16.69 -2.09
C SER A 261 4.25 16.51 -3.22
N LEU A 262 5.09 15.46 -3.15
CA LEU A 262 6.05 15.13 -4.19
C LEU A 262 5.37 14.75 -5.52
N GLY A 263 4.26 14.01 -5.46
CA GLY A 263 3.49 13.66 -6.65
C GLY A 263 2.92 14.90 -7.35
N LEU A 264 2.38 15.86 -6.59
CA LEU A 264 1.88 17.13 -7.12
C LEU A 264 2.99 17.99 -7.73
N LEU A 265 4.14 18.10 -7.06
CA LEU A 265 5.33 18.76 -7.62
C LEU A 265 5.79 18.10 -8.91
N GLY A 266 5.79 16.77 -8.97
CA GLY A 266 6.09 16.00 -10.18
C GLY A 266 5.12 16.31 -11.32
N VAL A 267 3.82 16.41 -11.05
CA VAL A 267 2.82 16.81 -12.05
C VAL A 267 3.11 18.22 -12.59
N MET A 268 3.42 19.18 -11.71
CA MET A 268 3.77 20.55 -12.12
C MET A 268 5.00 20.57 -13.02
N LEU A 269 6.05 19.82 -12.66
CA LEU A 269 7.29 19.73 -13.44
C LEU A 269 7.03 19.12 -14.83
N VAL A 270 6.31 18.00 -14.91
CA VAL A 270 5.99 17.35 -16.18
C VAL A 270 5.17 18.26 -17.09
N ARG A 271 4.19 18.98 -16.54
CA ARG A 271 3.40 19.96 -17.31
C ARG A 271 4.27 21.09 -17.86
N ARG A 272 5.19 21.63 -17.07
CA ARG A 272 6.14 22.68 -17.52
C ARG A 272 7.09 22.18 -18.59
N LEU A 273 7.67 21.00 -18.42
CA LEU A 273 8.57 20.40 -19.42
C LEU A 273 7.85 20.15 -20.74
N ARG A 274 6.60 19.67 -20.68
CA ARG A 274 5.78 19.46 -21.87
C ARG A 274 5.45 20.78 -22.58
N ALA A 275 5.15 21.83 -21.82
CA ALA A 275 4.91 23.16 -22.38
C ALA A 275 6.16 23.75 -23.03
N TRP A 276 7.35 23.55 -22.44
CA TRP A 276 8.62 23.99 -23.01
C TRP A 276 9.02 23.21 -24.27
N TRP A 277 8.70 21.91 -24.35
CA TRP A 277 9.04 21.07 -25.50
C TRP A 277 8.10 21.25 -26.70
N LEU A 278 6.83 21.61 -26.45
CA LEU A 278 5.80 21.76 -27.48
C LEU A 278 5.55 23.22 -27.91
N GLY A 279 6.13 24.19 -27.21
CA GLY A 279 6.14 25.60 -27.57
C GLY A 279 7.41 25.97 -28.30
#